data_AF-A0A9D7TW16-F1
#
_entry.id   AF-A0A9D7TW16-F1
#
_cell.length_a   1.000
_cell.length_b   1.000
_cell.length_c   1.000
_cell.angle_alpha   90.00
_cell.angle_beta   90.00
_cell.angle_gamma   90.00
#
_symmetry.space_group_name_H-M   'P 1'
#
loop_
_entity.id
_entity.type
_entity.pdbx_description
1 polymer ?
#
loop_
_entity_poly.entity_id
_entity_poly.type
_entity_poly.pdbx_seq_one_letter_code
_entity_poly.pdbx_strand_id
1 'polypeptide(L)'
;MGNDLKKVLIINHTDLAVVAIGNFDVTAQTISVTFPSAGTWYNYLAGGTFAATGAAQAITLQPGEYKVYTNQNIPGGVVLTPPPTPPTPSGTKLMVQANPNPFGTAGIIKYIVPSTGVVNIVLLNSLGQKCNISSVLQNPLESMKFCKRYF
;
A
#
# COMPACT_ATOMS: atom_id res chain seq x y z
N MET A 1 -7.56 25.99 0.31
CA MET A 1 -6.74 25.19 -0.61
C MET A 1 -7.31 23.78 -0.61
N GLY A 2 -7.58 23.22 -1.80
CA GLY A 2 -8.47 22.08 -2.00
C GLY A 2 -8.08 20.83 -1.21
N ASN A 3 -8.90 20.49 -0.22
CA ASN A 3 -8.82 19.36 0.69
C ASN A 3 -9.62 18.17 0.15
N ASP A 4 -9.43 17.85 -1.12
CA ASP A 4 -10.19 16.82 -1.83
C ASP A 4 -9.21 16.03 -2.71
N LEU A 5 -8.48 15.10 -2.09
CA LEU A 5 -7.43 14.32 -2.73
C LEU A 5 -8.03 13.17 -3.55
N LYS A 6 -8.75 13.51 -4.61
CA LYS A 6 -9.28 12.54 -5.58
C LYS A 6 -8.67 12.71 -6.96
N LYS A 7 -8.56 11.61 -7.71
CA LYS A 7 -8.11 11.62 -9.10
C LYS A 7 -9.03 10.77 -9.98
N VAL A 8 -9.23 11.26 -11.20
CA VAL A 8 -9.88 10.55 -12.29
C VAL A 8 -8.93 10.59 -13.48
N LEU A 9 -8.66 9.43 -14.07
CA LEU A 9 -7.92 9.27 -15.32
C LEU A 9 -8.83 8.54 -16.30
N ILE A 10 -8.99 9.13 -17.49
CA ILE A 10 -9.77 8.55 -18.59
C ILE A 10 -8.84 8.36 -19.77
N ILE A 11 -8.74 7.12 -20.23
CA ILE A 11 -8.05 6.74 -21.46
C ILE A 11 -9.14 6.29 -22.43
N ASN A 12 -9.31 7.03 -23.52
CA ASN A 12 -10.31 6.72 -24.53
C ASN A 12 -9.61 6.32 -25.84
N HIS A 13 -9.56 5.02 -26.10
CA HIS A 13 -9.04 4.45 -27.34
C HIS A 13 -10.10 3.56 -27.97
N THR A 14 -10.05 3.40 -29.29
CA THR A 14 -11.03 2.60 -30.05
C THR A 14 -11.07 1.15 -29.61
N ASP A 15 -9.90 0.59 -29.30
CA ASP A 15 -9.78 -0.83 -28.93
C ASP A 15 -10.11 -1.05 -27.45
N LEU A 16 -9.54 -0.23 -26.55
CA LEU A 16 -9.73 -0.36 -25.11
C LEU A 16 -9.86 1.01 -24.46
N ALA A 17 -10.97 1.23 -23.77
CA ALA A 17 -11.17 2.41 -22.95
C ALA A 17 -11.04 2.05 -21.46
N VAL A 18 -10.41 2.93 -20.70
CA VAL A 18 -10.10 2.74 -19.28
C VAL A 18 -10.51 3.97 -18.48
N VAL A 19 -11.17 3.75 -17.35
CA VAL A 19 -11.49 4.79 -16.37
C VAL A 19 -10.92 4.37 -15.02
N ALA A 20 -9.90 5.08 -14.56
CA ALA A 20 -9.28 4.87 -13.26
C ALA A 20 -9.67 6.00 -12.30
N ILE A 21 -10.11 5.64 -11.10
CA ILE A 21 -10.62 6.56 -10.09
C ILE A 21 -9.94 6.20 -8.77
N GLY A 22 -9.38 7.18 -8.07
CA GLY A 22 -8.71 6.96 -6.79
C GLY A 22 -9.05 8.03 -5.76
N ASN A 23 -9.28 7.57 -4.53
CA ASN A 23 -9.37 8.40 -3.34
C ASN A 23 -8.08 8.30 -2.53
N PHE A 24 -7.30 9.38 -2.49
CA PHE A 24 -6.06 9.51 -1.74
C PHE A 24 -6.24 10.27 -0.42
N ASP A 25 -7.49 10.59 -0.07
CA ASP A 25 -7.84 11.16 1.22
C ASP A 25 -8.01 10.05 2.29
N VAL A 26 -7.98 10.46 3.56
CA VAL A 26 -8.30 9.61 4.73
C VAL A 26 -9.80 9.56 5.02
N THR A 27 -10.61 10.29 4.25
CA THR A 27 -12.07 10.34 4.33
C THR A 27 -12.73 9.78 3.07
N ALA A 28 -13.97 9.30 3.17
CA ALA A 28 -14.71 8.80 2.01
C ALA A 28 -15.04 9.95 1.03
N GLN A 29 -14.87 9.70 -0.26
CA GLN A 29 -15.08 10.71 -1.31
C GLN A 29 -16.08 10.21 -2.35
N THR A 30 -17.01 11.10 -2.73
CA THR A 30 -17.91 10.88 -3.87
C THR A 30 -17.42 11.67 -5.07
N ILE A 31 -17.27 10.96 -6.19
CA ILE A 31 -16.63 11.46 -7.40
C ILE A 31 -17.64 11.36 -8.54
N SER A 32 -17.91 12.47 -9.21
CA SER A 32 -18.71 12.47 -10.44
C SER A 32 -17.83 12.09 -11.61
N VAL A 33 -18.18 11.02 -12.32
CA VAL A 33 -17.42 10.47 -13.45
C VAL A 33 -18.33 10.26 -14.64
N THR A 34 -17.90 10.72 -15.81
CA THR A 34 -18.56 10.46 -17.08
C THR A 34 -17.72 9.47 -17.86
N PHE A 35 -18.28 8.30 -18.14
CA PHE A 35 -17.62 7.27 -18.94
C PHE A 35 -17.65 7.64 -20.43
N PRO A 36 -16.60 7.30 -21.21
CA PRO A 36 -16.54 7.59 -22.66
C PRO A 36 -17.73 7.10 -23.48
N SER A 37 -18.34 5.99 -23.06
CA SER A 37 -19.51 5.41 -23.71
C SER A 37 -20.47 4.81 -22.70
N ALA A 38 -21.76 4.84 -23.03
CA ALA A 38 -22.76 4.03 -22.33
C ALA A 38 -22.49 2.54 -22.54
N GLY A 39 -22.90 1.70 -21.59
CA GLY A 39 -22.75 0.24 -21.65
C GLY A 39 -22.19 -0.36 -20.38
N THR A 40 -21.84 -1.64 -20.45
CA THR A 40 -21.27 -2.38 -19.32
C THR A 40 -19.77 -2.18 -19.26
N TRP A 41 -19.30 -1.65 -18.13
CA TRP A 41 -17.90 -1.54 -17.79
C TRP A 41 -17.53 -2.60 -16.75
N TYR A 42 -16.31 -3.10 -16.81
CA TYR A 42 -15.84 -4.18 -15.95
C TYR A 42 -14.85 -3.61 -14.95
N ASN A 43 -15.05 -3.84 -13.66
CA ASN A 43 -14.04 -3.47 -12.66
C ASN A 43 -12.89 -4.45 -12.77
N TYR A 44 -11.77 -3.95 -13.28
CA TYR A 44 -10.58 -4.73 -13.55
C TYR A 44 -10.03 -5.35 -12.27
N LEU A 45 -9.97 -4.59 -11.17
CA LEU A 45 -9.24 -4.96 -9.95
C LEU A 45 -10.02 -5.88 -9.01
N ALA A 46 -11.30 -5.55 -8.76
CA ALA A 46 -12.14 -6.29 -7.81
C ALA A 46 -13.09 -7.28 -8.52
N GLY A 47 -13.13 -7.26 -9.85
CA GLY A 47 -14.18 -7.93 -10.61
C GLY A 47 -15.55 -7.24 -10.47
N GLY A 48 -16.54 -7.80 -11.17
CA GLY A 48 -17.89 -7.23 -11.25
C GLY A 48 -18.03 -6.19 -12.36
N THR A 49 -19.25 -5.64 -12.48
CA THR A 49 -19.63 -4.75 -13.57
C THR A 49 -20.23 -3.45 -13.07
N PHE A 50 -20.19 -2.43 -13.93
CA PHE A 50 -20.80 -1.12 -13.72
C PHE A 50 -21.57 -0.72 -14.97
N ALA A 51 -22.83 -0.32 -14.81
CA ALA A 51 -23.65 0.15 -15.92
C ALA A 51 -23.43 1.65 -16.14
N ALA A 52 -22.63 2.00 -17.15
CA ALA A 52 -22.42 3.37 -17.55
C ALA A 52 -23.56 3.86 -18.43
N THR A 53 -24.04 5.07 -18.16
CA THR A 53 -25.13 5.73 -18.88
C THR A 53 -24.62 6.64 -20.01
N GLY A 54 -23.31 6.90 -20.07
CA GLY A 54 -22.72 7.94 -20.92
C GLY A 54 -22.92 9.36 -20.38
N ALA A 55 -23.60 9.52 -19.24
CA ALA A 55 -23.74 10.76 -18.50
C ALA A 55 -22.92 10.71 -17.19
N ALA A 56 -22.84 11.84 -16.50
CA ALA A 56 -22.16 11.95 -15.22
C ALA A 56 -22.83 11.07 -14.16
N GLN A 57 -22.08 10.14 -13.58
CA GLN A 57 -22.54 9.26 -12.50
C GLN A 57 -21.65 9.41 -11.27
N ALA A 58 -22.27 9.39 -10.10
CA ALA A 58 -21.56 9.49 -8.83
C ALA A 58 -21.02 8.11 -8.41
N ILE A 59 -19.73 8.04 -8.10
CA ILE A 59 -19.06 6.86 -7.56
C ILE A 59 -18.43 7.24 -6.23
N THR A 60 -18.80 6.53 -5.16
CA THR A 60 -18.21 6.70 -3.84
C THR A 60 -17.06 5.72 -3.65
N LEU A 61 -15.97 6.23 -3.07
CA LEU A 61 -14.75 5.51 -2.70
C LEU A 61 -14.46 5.74 -1.22
N GLN A 62 -14.15 4.67 -0.49
CA GLN A 62 -13.63 4.69 0.87
C GLN A 62 -12.21 5.29 0.92
N PRO A 63 -11.70 5.65 2.11
CA PRO A 63 -10.33 6.12 2.26
C PRO A 63 -9.31 5.18 1.62
N GLY A 64 -8.43 5.70 0.74
CA GLY A 64 -7.43 4.91 0.03
C GLY A 64 -7.97 3.96 -1.06
N GLU A 65 -9.29 3.93 -1.30
CA GLU A 65 -9.88 3.05 -2.30
C GLU A 65 -9.64 3.58 -3.72
N TYR A 66 -9.43 2.66 -4.66
CA TYR A 66 -9.35 2.96 -6.08
C TYR A 66 -10.10 1.90 -6.89
N LYS A 67 -10.67 2.33 -8.02
CA LYS A 67 -11.39 1.47 -8.97
C LYS A 67 -10.85 1.72 -10.36
N VAL A 68 -10.67 0.65 -11.13
CA VAL A 68 -10.26 0.72 -12.53
C VAL A 68 -11.31 -0.02 -13.33
N TYR A 69 -11.92 0.68 -14.28
CA TYR A 69 -12.95 0.15 -15.15
C TYR A 69 -12.44 0.04 -16.58
N THR A 70 -12.80 -1.04 -17.26
CA THR A 70 -12.51 -1.26 -18.68
C THR A 70 -13.81 -1.48 -19.45
N ASN A 71 -13.88 -1.02 -20.71
CA ASN A 71 -15.05 -1.24 -21.57
C ASN A 71 -15.14 -2.68 -22.11
N GLN A 72 -14.13 -3.51 -21.86
CA GLN A 72 -14.09 -4.93 -22.18
C GLN A 72 -13.71 -5.74 -20.95
N ASN A 73 -14.17 -6.99 -20.89
CA ASN A 73 -13.78 -7.93 -19.84
C ASN A 73 -12.38 -8.48 -20.13
N ILE A 74 -11.39 -8.09 -19.32
CA ILE A 74 -10.00 -8.55 -19.46
C ILE A 74 -9.75 -9.72 -18.49
N PRO A 75 -9.52 -10.95 -18.98
CA PRO A 75 -9.18 -12.09 -18.13
C PRO A 75 -7.90 -11.83 -17.32
N GLY A 76 -7.90 -12.19 -16.03
CA GLY A 76 -6.72 -12.07 -15.14
C GLY A 76 -6.62 -10.76 -14.35
N GLY A 77 -7.59 -9.85 -14.46
CA GLY A 77 -7.58 -8.56 -13.74
C GLY A 77 -7.79 -8.65 -12.23
N VAL A 78 -8.34 -9.76 -11.72
CA VAL A 78 -8.62 -9.92 -10.28
C VAL A 78 -7.31 -10.18 -9.52
N VAL A 79 -6.58 -9.10 -9.22
CA VAL A 79 -5.42 -9.14 -8.33
C VAL A 79 -5.95 -9.21 -6.90
N LEU A 80 -6.43 -10.40 -6.50
CA LEU A 80 -6.69 -10.75 -5.10
C LEU A 80 -5.39 -11.05 -4.35
N THR A 81 -4.29 -10.36 -4.65
CA THR A 81 -3.17 -10.41 -3.70
C THR A 81 -3.59 -9.51 -2.54
N PRO A 82 -3.97 -10.04 -1.36
CA PRO A 82 -4.02 -9.21 -0.16
C PRO A 82 -2.73 -8.38 -0.09
N PRO A 83 -2.76 -7.16 0.48
CA PRO A 83 -1.54 -6.40 0.75
C PRO A 83 -0.52 -7.38 1.32
N PRO A 84 0.70 -7.48 0.77
CA PRO A 84 1.63 -8.54 1.13
C PRO A 84 1.66 -8.61 2.64
N THR A 85 1.15 -9.72 3.20
CA THR A 85 1.16 -9.93 4.63
C THR A 85 2.61 -9.72 5.03
N PRO A 86 2.94 -8.79 5.95
CA PRO A 86 4.31 -8.60 6.40
C PRO A 86 4.89 -9.97 6.64
N PRO A 87 6.03 -10.33 6.00
CA PRO A 87 6.47 -11.71 5.97
C PRO A 87 6.54 -12.21 7.40
N THR A 88 5.67 -13.15 7.77
CA THR A 88 5.71 -13.76 9.08
C THR A 88 7.06 -14.43 9.17
N PRO A 89 7.95 -13.97 10.05
CA PRO A 89 9.31 -14.46 10.02
C PRO A 89 9.33 -15.91 10.49
N SER A 90 9.44 -16.83 9.53
CA SER A 90 9.74 -18.23 9.80
C SER A 90 11.20 -18.28 10.27
N GLY A 91 11.42 -18.75 11.51
CA GLY A 91 12.64 -18.61 12.31
C GLY A 91 13.92 -19.27 11.79
N THR A 92 14.10 -19.42 10.48
CA THR A 92 15.25 -20.08 9.85
C THR A 92 16.17 -19.11 9.10
N LYS A 93 15.82 -17.84 8.97
CA LYS A 93 16.65 -16.81 8.31
C LYS A 93 16.68 -15.53 9.13
N LEU A 94 17.80 -14.80 9.06
CA LEU A 94 17.88 -13.45 9.61
C LEU A 94 16.89 -12.56 8.85
N MET A 95 15.95 -11.97 9.57
CA MET A 95 14.99 -11.03 9.01
C MET A 95 15.04 -9.74 9.82
N VAL A 96 14.99 -8.61 9.13
CA VAL A 96 14.92 -7.28 9.73
C VAL A 96 13.82 -6.50 9.02
N GLN A 97 12.89 -5.96 9.81
CA GLN A 97 11.80 -5.14 9.33
C GLN A 97 11.70 -3.87 10.17
N ALA A 98 11.57 -2.72 9.52
CA ALA A 98 11.29 -1.45 10.18
C ALA A 98 9.83 -1.03 9.92
N ASN A 99 9.13 -0.62 10.98
CA ASN A 99 7.76 -0.11 10.90
C ASN A 99 7.59 1.17 11.74
N PRO A 100 6.89 2.20 11.23
CA PRO A 100 6.43 2.35 9.85
C PRO A 100 7.60 2.58 8.88
N ASN A 101 7.40 2.30 7.59
CA ASN A 101 8.31 2.73 6.54
C ASN A 101 7.48 3.40 5.44
N PRO A 102 7.57 4.72 5.21
CA PRO A 102 8.50 5.69 5.83
C PRO A 102 8.26 5.93 7.34
N PHE A 103 9.33 6.17 8.10
CA PHE A 103 9.24 6.57 9.52
C PHE A 103 9.63 8.03 9.70
N GLY A 104 8.96 8.71 10.64
CA GLY A 104 9.32 10.06 11.08
C GLY A 104 10.37 10.02 12.19
N THR A 105 10.00 10.54 13.37
CA THR A 105 10.91 10.72 14.52
C THR A 105 11.29 9.41 15.23
N ALA A 106 10.47 8.36 15.09
CA ALA A 106 10.68 7.06 15.70
C ALA A 106 10.12 5.92 14.83
N GLY A 107 10.69 4.73 14.99
CA GLY A 107 10.25 3.51 14.34
C GLY A 107 10.59 2.29 15.19
N ILE A 108 9.93 1.18 14.92
CA ILE A 108 10.16 -0.12 15.54
C ILE A 108 10.95 -0.97 14.55
N ILE A 109 12.10 -1.48 14.97
CA ILE A 109 12.83 -2.53 14.24
C ILE A 109 12.44 -3.87 14.87
N LYS A 110 11.82 -4.73 14.07
CA LYS A 110 11.61 -6.14 14.39
C LYS A 110 12.69 -6.95 13.69
N TYR A 111 13.33 -7.86 14.41
CA TYR A 111 14.31 -8.76 13.83
C TYR A 111 14.13 -10.17 14.36
N ILE A 112 14.48 -11.15 13.54
CA ILE A 112 14.51 -12.58 13.89
C ILE A 112 15.90 -13.10 13.60
N VAL A 113 16.48 -13.83 14.55
CA VAL A 113 17.76 -14.52 14.39
C VAL A 113 17.53 -16.02 14.21
N PRO A 114 18.28 -16.69 13.31
CA PRO A 114 18.14 -18.12 13.07
C PRO A 114 18.71 -18.99 14.21
N SER A 115 19.59 -18.44 15.03
CA SER A 115 20.19 -19.08 16.20
C SER A 115 20.48 -18.06 17.29
N THR A 116 20.52 -18.51 18.55
CA THR A 116 20.85 -17.68 19.70
C THR A 116 22.23 -17.05 19.54
N GLY A 117 22.33 -15.73 19.75
CA GLY A 117 23.59 -15.02 19.60
C GLY A 117 23.50 -13.54 19.95
N VAL A 118 24.66 -12.87 19.94
CA VAL A 118 24.74 -11.41 20.10
C VAL A 118 24.34 -10.76 18.78
N VAL A 119 23.36 -9.87 18.82
CA VAL A 119 22.94 -9.05 17.68
C VAL A 119 23.47 -7.63 17.85
N ASN A 120 24.22 -7.17 16.85
CA ASN A 120 24.68 -5.79 16.76
C ASN A 120 23.83 -5.05 15.72
N ILE A 121 23.03 -4.09 16.19
CA ILE A 121 22.24 -3.22 15.32
C ILE A 121 22.95 -1.87 15.23
N VAL A 122 23.31 -1.49 13.99
CA VAL A 122 23.97 -0.22 13.70
C VAL A 122 23.06 0.60 12.78
N LEU A 123 22.68 1.80 13.22
CA LEU A 123 22.01 2.77 12.36
C LEU A 123 23.06 3.57 11.61
N LEU A 124 22.93 3.63 10.29
CA LEU A 124 23.78 4.42 9.41
C LEU A 124 22.98 5.58 8.79
N ASN A 125 23.61 6.72 8.59
CA ASN A 125 23.06 7.76 7.72
C ASN A 125 23.36 7.46 6.23
N SER A 126 22.85 8.29 5.32
CA SER A 126 23.08 8.16 3.87
C SER A 126 24.55 8.34 3.44
N LEU A 127 25.41 8.86 4.32
CA LEU A 127 26.85 8.98 4.11
C LEU A 127 27.63 7.78 4.70
N GLY A 128 26.94 6.78 5.25
CA GLY A 128 27.54 5.60 5.88
C GLY A 128 28.11 5.85 7.27
N GLN A 129 27.86 7.01 7.89
CA GLN A 129 28.29 7.30 9.25
C GLN A 129 27.35 6.66 10.28
N LYS A 130 27.93 6.14 11.36
CA LYS A 130 27.16 5.49 12.45
C LYS A 130 26.42 6.53 13.27
N CYS A 131 25.09 6.46 13.28
CA CYS A 131 24.22 7.30 14.09
C CYS A 131 24.02 6.73 15.49
N ASN A 132 23.92 5.40 15.64
CA ASN A 132 23.76 4.73 16.93
C ASN A 132 24.12 3.23 16.84
N ILE A 133 24.51 2.63 17.97
CA ILE A 133 24.86 1.21 18.12
C ILE A 133 24.11 0.64 19.32
N SER A 134 23.43 -0.49 19.14
CA SER A 134 22.85 -1.28 20.23
C SER A 134 23.24 -2.74 20.08
N SER A 135 23.74 -3.34 21.17
CA SER A 135 24.10 -4.76 21.25
C SER A 135 23.15 -5.49 22.20
N VAL A 136 22.57 -6.60 21.75
CA VAL A 136 21.55 -7.32 22.52
C VAL A 136 21.81 -8.82 22.39
N LEU A 137 21.79 -9.55 23.51
CA LEU A 137 21.74 -11.02 23.50
C LEU A 137 20.31 -11.45 23.17
N GLN A 138 20.09 -12.08 22.00
CA GLN A 138 18.76 -12.47 21.56
C GLN A 138 18.59 -13.99 21.52
N ASN A 139 17.48 -14.48 22.08
CA ASN A 139 17.00 -15.85 21.89
C ASN A 139 15.96 -15.89 20.74
N PRO A 140 15.85 -16.96 19.93
CA PRO A 140 15.01 -16.98 18.71
C PRO A 140 13.50 -16.77 18.89
N LEU A 141 13.01 -16.65 20.14
CA LEU A 141 11.58 -16.60 20.48
C LEU A 141 11.11 -15.31 21.17
N GLU A 142 11.97 -14.29 21.33
CA GLU A 142 11.57 -13.01 21.96
C GLU A 142 11.51 -11.84 20.95
N SER A 143 10.58 -10.90 21.20
CA SER A 143 10.45 -9.65 20.44
C SER A 143 10.88 -8.46 21.29
N MET A 144 11.70 -7.57 20.75
CA MET A 144 12.22 -6.39 21.46
C MET A 144 11.47 -5.11 21.08
N LYS A 145 11.13 -4.26 22.07
CA LYS A 145 10.67 -2.89 21.87
C LYS A 145 11.81 -1.92 22.15
N PHE A 146 12.26 -1.17 21.15
CA PHE A 146 13.18 -0.05 21.37
C PHE A 146 12.38 1.21 21.76
N CYS A 147 12.65 1.76 22.95
CA CYS A 147 12.20 3.09 23.34
C CYS A 147 13.42 4.02 23.34
N LYS A 148 13.35 5.14 22.62
CA LYS A 148 14.43 6.12 22.57
C LYS A 148 14.37 6.97 23.84
N ARG A 149 15.30 6.77 24.78
CA ARG A 149 15.65 7.83 25.75
C ARG A 149 16.46 8.88 24.99
N TYR A 150 15.85 10.02 24.73
CA TYR A 150 16.54 11.21 24.25
C TYR A 150 17.26 11.87 25.42
N PHE A 151 18.52 12.28 25.22
CA PHE A 151 19.06 13.49 25.83
C PHE A 151 18.94 14.60 24.79
#